data_AF-A0A3C1YPT5-F1
#
_entry.id   AF-A0A3C1YPT5-F1
#
_cell.length_a   1.000
_cell.length_b   1.000
_cell.length_c   1.000
_cell.angle_alpha   90.00
_cell.angle_beta   90.00
_cell.angle_gamma   90.00
#
_symmetry.space_group_name_H-M   'P 1'
#
loop_
_entity.id
_entity.type
_entity.pdbx_description
1 polymer ?
#
loop_
_entity_poly.entity_id
_entity_poly.type
_entity_poly.pdbx_seq_one_letter_code
_entity_poly.pdbx_strand_id
1 'polypeptide(L)'
;MDIVPVLVTLPPLDAEKFLNWVGRNSEQAKNNILKYIGNVSHIYSWHERYNAAILRVAEETTTRLIDIRTAFLLKEDYTTLICDDGIHPNKAGHQVIAEKILSYIQTNYMFLLNTKPQTSALL
;
A
#
# COMPACT_ATOMS: atom_id res chain seq x y z
N MET A 1 17.79 -24.03 2.31
CA MET A 1 17.58 -22.74 1.63
C MET A 1 16.99 -21.84 2.69
N ASP A 2 17.72 -20.84 3.16
CA ASP A 2 17.25 -19.97 4.23
C ASP A 2 16.33 -18.91 3.63
N ILE A 3 15.02 -19.07 3.87
CA ILE A 3 13.99 -18.12 3.42
C ILE A 3 13.76 -17.14 4.56
N VAL A 4 13.88 -15.85 4.26
CA VAL A 4 13.61 -14.78 5.21
C VAL A 4 12.25 -14.15 4.89
N PRO A 5 11.22 -14.33 5.75
CA PRO A 5 9.95 -13.67 5.54
C PRO A 5 10.06 -12.17 5.80
N VAL A 6 9.32 -11.40 5.01
CA VAL A 6 9.18 -9.95 5.15
C VAL A 6 7.69 -9.63 5.01
N LEU A 7 7.15 -8.93 6.00
CA LEU A 7 5.82 -8.36 5.96
C LEU A 7 5.88 -6.94 5.41
N VAL A 8 4.78 -6.51 4.81
CA VAL A 8 4.65 -5.16 4.24
C VAL A 8 3.31 -4.60 4.67
N THR A 9 3.29 -3.34 5.12
CA THR A 9 2.03 -2.66 5.45
C THR A 9 1.19 -2.43 4.19
N LEU A 10 -0.11 -2.18 4.32
CA LEU A 10 -0.98 -1.95 3.17
C LEU A 10 -1.00 -0.47 2.77
N PRO A 11 -0.85 -0.12 1.48
CA PRO A 11 -1.11 1.24 1.01
C PRO A 11 -2.51 1.67 1.45
N PRO A 12 -2.72 2.95 1.85
CA PRO A 12 -4.07 3.42 2.13
C PRO A 12 -4.96 3.30 0.89
N LEU A 13 -6.26 3.12 1.13
CA LEU A 13 -7.29 3.15 0.08
C LEU A 13 -8.09 4.45 0.19
N ASP A 14 -8.77 4.80 -0.89
CA ASP A 14 -9.75 5.87 -0.94
C ASP A 14 -11.16 5.26 -0.87
N ALA A 15 -11.83 5.47 0.27
CA ALA A 15 -13.11 4.83 0.57
C ALA A 15 -14.25 5.31 -0.36
N GLU A 16 -14.23 6.58 -0.75
CA GLU A 16 -15.26 7.14 -1.62
C GLU A 16 -15.10 6.67 -3.06
N LYS A 17 -13.86 6.71 -3.59
CA LYS A 17 -13.55 6.15 -4.91
C LYS A 17 -13.91 4.67 -4.95
N PHE A 18 -13.56 3.91 -3.92
CA PHE A 18 -13.88 2.48 -3.87
C PHE A 18 -15.37 2.21 -3.87
N LEU A 19 -16.15 2.89 -3.02
CA LEU A 19 -17.61 2.75 -3.00
C LEU A 19 -18.23 3.10 -4.36
N ASN A 20 -17.76 4.20 -4.95
CA ASN A 20 -18.21 4.64 -6.27
C ASN A 20 -17.87 3.61 -7.34
N TRP A 21 -16.68 3.02 -7.29
CA TRP A 21 -16.23 2.00 -8.22
C TRP A 21 -17.04 0.71 -8.12
N VAL A 22 -17.21 0.15 -6.91
CA VAL A 22 -17.93 -1.13 -6.73
C VAL A 22 -19.43 -0.99 -6.93
N GLY A 23 -19.99 0.19 -6.64
CA GLY A 23 -21.41 0.50 -6.82
C GLY A 23 -21.76 1.18 -8.15
N ARG A 24 -20.80 1.35 -9.08
CA ARG A 24 -20.96 2.16 -10.30
C ARG A 24 -22.13 1.78 -11.20
N ASN A 25 -22.62 0.55 -11.11
CA ASN A 25 -23.68 0.04 -11.96
C ASN A 25 -25.09 0.42 -11.47
N SER A 26 -25.24 0.90 -10.22
CA SER A 26 -26.56 1.21 -9.64
C SER A 26 -26.44 2.02 -8.35
N GLU A 27 -27.12 3.16 -8.27
CA GLU A 27 -27.26 3.93 -7.02
C GLU A 27 -27.93 3.11 -5.91
N GLN A 28 -28.86 2.21 -6.25
CA GLN A 28 -29.46 1.29 -5.28
C GLN A 28 -28.41 0.35 -4.68
N ALA A 29 -27.41 -0.09 -5.46
CA ALA A 29 -26.32 -0.92 -4.95
C ALA A 29 -25.44 -0.14 -3.96
N LYS A 30 -25.06 1.10 -4.28
CA LYS A 30 -24.33 1.98 -3.33
C LYS A 30 -25.10 2.19 -2.04
N ASN A 31 -26.40 2.48 -2.14
CA ASN A 31 -27.28 2.65 -0.97
C ASN A 31 -27.37 1.38 -0.11
N ASN A 32 -27.45 0.20 -0.74
CA ASN A 32 -27.48 -1.06 -0.02
C ASN A 32 -26.15 -1.34 0.70
N ILE A 33 -25.02 -1.04 0.06
CA ILE A 33 -23.69 -1.17 0.66
C ILE A 33 -23.56 -0.22 1.85
N LEU A 34 -23.95 1.05 1.70
CA LEU A 34 -23.93 2.04 2.78
C LEU A 34 -24.86 1.65 3.92
N LYS A 35 -26.05 1.13 3.63
CA LYS A 35 -26.97 0.62 4.66
C LYS A 35 -26.36 -0.55 5.44
N TYR A 36 -25.63 -1.44 4.78
CA TYR A 36 -24.98 -2.58 5.42
C TYR A 36 -23.76 -2.15 6.25
N ILE A 37 -22.88 -1.33 5.67
CA ILE A 37 -21.62 -0.95 6.31
C ILE A 37 -21.78 0.24 7.28
N GLY A 38 -22.88 0.99 7.18
CA GLY A 38 -23.22 2.14 8.02
C GLY A 38 -22.67 3.47 7.50
N ASN A 39 -21.34 3.57 7.35
CA ASN A 39 -20.67 4.79 6.89
C ASN A 39 -19.55 4.45 5.89
N VAL A 40 -19.37 5.27 4.85
CA VAL A 40 -18.27 5.10 3.88
C VAL A 40 -16.90 5.06 4.56
N SER A 41 -16.69 5.81 5.64
CA SER A 41 -15.45 5.81 6.42
C SER A 41 -15.11 4.44 7.02
N HIS A 42 -16.10 3.57 7.26
CA HIS A 42 -15.86 2.23 7.77
C HIS A 42 -15.07 1.37 6.78
N ILE A 43 -15.13 1.64 5.47
CA ILE A 43 -14.29 0.98 4.47
C ILE A 43 -12.81 1.24 4.79
N TYR A 44 -12.45 2.50 5.02
CA TYR A 44 -11.09 2.88 5.40
C TYR A 44 -10.72 2.31 6.78
N SER A 45 -11.60 2.42 7.78
CA SER A 45 -11.31 1.94 9.14
C SER A 45 -11.10 0.43 9.19
N TRP A 46 -11.84 -0.37 8.43
CA TRP A 46 -11.60 -1.81 8.34
C TRP A 46 -10.25 -2.13 7.72
N HIS A 47 -9.90 -1.44 6.65
CA HIS A 47 -8.61 -1.59 5.99
C HIS A 47 -7.45 -1.19 6.92
N GLU A 48 -7.59 -0.09 7.67
CA GLU A 48 -6.63 0.35 8.67
C GLU A 48 -6.46 -0.67 9.81
N ARG A 49 -7.55 -1.27 10.30
CA ARG A 49 -7.50 -2.34 11.32
C ARG A 49 -6.74 -3.56 10.81
N TYR A 50 -6.93 -3.93 9.54
CA TYR A 50 -6.18 -5.04 8.95
C TYR A 50 -4.68 -4.70 8.84
N ASN A 51 -4.35 -3.46 8.47
CA ASN A 51 -2.97 -2.99 8.50
C ASN A 51 -2.36 -3.07 9.92
N ALA A 52 -3.12 -2.68 10.95
CA ALA A 52 -2.67 -2.79 12.34
C ALA A 52 -2.43 -4.25 12.75
N ALA A 53 -3.20 -5.21 12.22
CA ALA A 53 -2.96 -6.63 12.44
C ALA A 53 -1.62 -7.08 11.85
N ILE A 54 -1.23 -6.59 10.67
CA ILE A 54 0.09 -6.88 10.06
C ILE A 54 1.22 -6.37 10.96
N LEU A 55 1.10 -5.13 11.46
CA LEU A 55 2.09 -4.54 12.36
C LEU A 55 2.28 -5.39 13.63
N ARG A 56 1.17 -5.75 14.28
CA ARG A 56 1.18 -6.59 15.47
C ARG A 56 1.80 -7.97 15.21
N VAL A 57 1.44 -8.63 14.10
CA VAL A 57 2.02 -9.93 13.75
C VAL A 57 3.53 -9.80 13.50
N ALA A 58 3.98 -8.73 12.82
CA ALA A 58 5.40 -8.50 12.61
C ALA A 58 6.16 -8.35 13.94
N GLU A 59 5.60 -7.61 14.89
CA GLU A 59 6.15 -7.44 16.23
C GLU A 59 6.18 -8.76 17.01
N GLU A 60 5.03 -9.43 17.15
CA GLU A 60 4.88 -10.70 17.91
C GLU A 60 5.79 -11.81 17.39
N THR A 61 6.04 -11.86 16.09
CA THR A 61 6.87 -12.89 15.45
C THR A 61 8.29 -12.44 15.19
N THR A 62 8.66 -11.20 15.52
CA THR A 62 9.95 -10.59 15.16
C THR A 62 10.21 -10.68 13.64
N THR A 63 9.16 -10.65 12.83
CA THR A 63 9.26 -10.68 11.37
C THR A 63 9.66 -9.31 10.85
N ARG A 64 10.55 -9.29 9.87
CA ARG A 64 10.98 -8.06 9.19
C ARG A 64 9.76 -7.36 8.57
N LEU A 65 9.71 -6.04 8.68
CA LEU A 65 8.59 -5.24 8.20
C LEU A 65 9.09 -4.10 7.32
N ILE A 66 8.44 -3.89 6.17
CA ILE A 66 8.59 -2.70 5.34
C ILE A 66 7.30 -1.87 5.43
N ASP A 67 7.39 -0.71 6.05
CA ASP A 67 6.24 0.18 6.20
C ASP A 67 6.02 1.09 4.98
N ILE A 68 5.25 0.61 4.00
CA ILE A 68 4.87 1.39 2.82
C ILE A 68 3.67 2.31 3.06
N ARG A 69 2.77 1.97 3.99
CA ARG A 69 1.61 2.81 4.33
C ARG A 69 2.03 4.21 4.73
N THR A 70 3.01 4.31 5.63
CA THR A 70 3.53 5.62 6.06
C THR A 70 4.14 6.39 4.90
N ALA A 71 4.77 5.73 3.92
CA ALA A 71 5.33 6.41 2.75
C ALA A 71 4.24 7.09 1.87
N PHE A 72 3.03 6.52 1.83
CA PHE A 72 1.87 7.15 1.18
C PHE A 72 1.32 8.30 2.03
N LEU A 73 1.10 8.05 3.32
CA LEU A 73 0.46 9.02 4.24
C LEU A 73 1.33 10.25 4.53
N LEU A 74 2.63 10.21 4.24
CA LEU A 74 3.52 11.37 4.29
C LEU A 74 3.36 12.33 3.09
N LYS A 75 2.59 11.97 2.06
CA LYS A 75 2.21 12.90 0.99
C LYS A 75 1.06 13.78 1.47
N GLU A 76 1.08 15.05 1.09
CA GLU A 76 0.03 16.03 1.42
C GLU A 76 -1.36 15.52 1.01
N ASP A 77 -1.48 14.99 -0.21
CA ASP A 77 -2.65 14.27 -0.67
C ASP A 77 -2.24 12.90 -1.22
N TYR A 78 -2.37 11.86 -0.39
CA TYR A 78 -2.07 10.49 -0.80
C TYR A 78 -3.04 9.95 -1.86
N THR A 79 -4.24 10.53 -2.00
CA THR A 79 -5.25 10.03 -2.96
C THR A 79 -4.81 10.23 -4.40
N THR A 80 -3.85 11.13 -4.64
CA THR A 80 -3.14 11.31 -5.92
C THR A 80 -2.27 10.12 -6.31
N LEU A 81 -1.97 9.21 -5.37
CA LEU A 81 -1.22 7.98 -5.60
C LEU A 81 -2.11 6.77 -5.89
N ILE A 82 -3.43 6.94 -5.84
CA ILE A 82 -4.43 5.87 -5.96
C ILE A 82 -5.16 5.99 -7.29
N CYS A 83 -5.47 4.87 -7.92
CA CYS A 83 -6.30 4.76 -9.12
C CYS A 83 -7.76 5.13 -8.85
N ASP A 84 -8.54 5.27 -9.93
CA ASP A 84 -9.97 5.62 -9.86
C ASP A 84 -10.83 4.55 -9.17
N ASP A 85 -10.33 3.32 -9.06
CA ASP A 85 -11.01 2.26 -8.32
C ASP A 85 -10.89 2.38 -6.79
N GLY A 86 -10.08 3.31 -6.30
CA GLY A 86 -9.90 3.62 -4.89
C GLY A 86 -9.05 2.61 -4.10
N ILE A 87 -8.55 1.53 -4.70
CA ILE A 87 -7.79 0.50 -3.97
C ILE A 87 -6.41 0.19 -4.56
N HIS A 88 -6.21 0.37 -5.87
CA HIS A 88 -4.93 0.12 -6.50
C HIS A 88 -4.05 1.37 -6.50
N PRO A 89 -2.74 1.25 -6.21
CA PRO A 89 -1.80 2.32 -6.49
C PRO A 89 -1.73 2.60 -8.00
N ASN A 90 -1.61 3.87 -8.36
CA ASN A 90 -1.32 4.26 -9.74
C ASN A 90 0.20 4.23 -10.00
N LYS A 91 0.66 4.72 -11.17
CA LYS A 91 2.08 4.77 -11.52
C LYS A 91 2.94 5.47 -10.45
N ALA A 92 2.48 6.61 -9.93
CA ALA A 92 3.19 7.35 -8.88
C ALA A 92 3.15 6.60 -7.54
N GLY A 93 2.02 5.96 -7.21
CA GLY A 93 1.92 5.10 -6.03
C GLY A 93 2.88 3.90 -6.09
N HIS A 94 2.96 3.23 -7.24
CA HIS A 94 3.93 2.14 -7.45
C HIS A 94 5.39 2.62 -7.34
N GLN A 95 5.69 3.83 -7.80
CA GLN A 95 7.01 4.43 -7.62
C GLN A 95 7.35 4.61 -6.13
N VAL A 96 6.41 5.13 -5.31
CA VAL A 96 6.60 5.26 -3.86
C VAL A 96 6.87 3.90 -3.19
N ILE A 97 6.15 2.85 -3.60
CA ILE A 97 6.39 1.47 -3.11
C ILE A 97 7.80 1.02 -3.47
N ALA A 98 8.20 1.16 -4.73
CA ALA A 98 9.52 0.74 -5.21
C ALA A 98 10.66 1.47 -4.49
N GLU A 99 10.54 2.80 -4.33
CA GLU A 99 11.51 3.62 -3.59
C GLU A 99 11.63 3.18 -2.13
N LYS A 100 10.51 2.93 -1.45
CA LYS A 100 10.52 2.50 -0.05
C LYS A 100 11.15 1.13 0.14
N ILE A 101 10.85 0.17 -0.74
CA ILE A 101 11.45 -1.17 -0.71
C ILE A 101 12.94 -1.10 -1.02
N LEU A 102 13.33 -0.34 -2.05
CA LEU A 102 14.74 -0.19 -2.43
C LEU A 102 15.55 0.45 -1.31
N SER A 103 15.04 1.51 -0.68
CA SER A 103 15.67 2.14 0.49
C SER A 103 15.84 1.14 1.63
N TYR A 104 14.82 0.33 1.94
CA TYR A 104 14.93 -0.71 2.97
C TYR A 104 16.03 -1.73 2.67
N ILE A 105 16.11 -2.20 1.42
CA ILE A 105 17.14 -3.15 0.98
C ILE A 105 18.52 -2.50 1.03
N GLN A 106 18.69 -1.28 0.52
CA GLN A 106 19.97 -0.56 0.56
C GLN A 106 20.48 -0.38 1.99
N THR A 107 19.60 -0.04 2.93
CA THR A 107 19.98 0.18 4.33
C THR A 107 20.34 -1.12 5.06
N ASN A 108 19.58 -2.21 4.83
CA ASN A 108 19.66 -3.39 5.70
C ASN A 108 20.25 -4.64 5.01
N TYR A 109 20.21 -4.68 3.68
CA TYR A 109 20.51 -5.86 2.87
C TYR A 109 21.23 -5.48 1.57
N MET A 110 22.15 -4.51 1.62
CA MET A 110 22.87 -4.00 0.44
C MET A 110 23.49 -5.13 -0.41
N PHE A 111 23.93 -6.22 0.23
CA PHE A 111 24.50 -7.39 -0.44
C PHE A 111 23.52 -8.12 -1.39
N LEU A 112 22.21 -7.86 -1.31
CA LEU A 112 21.21 -8.39 -2.24
C LEU A 112 21.14 -7.59 -3.55
N LEU A 113 21.71 -6.40 -3.60
CA LEU A 113 21.69 -5.56 -4.80
C LEU A 113 22.91 -5.86 -5.67
N ASN A 114 22.66 -6.05 -6.96
CA ASN A 114 23.73 -6.15 -7.95
C ASN A 114 24.30 -4.74 -8.21
N THR A 115 25.44 -4.43 -7.61
CA THR A 115 26.11 -3.12 -7.71
C THR A 115 27.00 -2.99 -8.94
N LYS A 116 26.89 -3.88 -9.93
CA LYS A 116 27.66 -3.74 -11.19
C LYS A 116 27.46 -2.32 -11.73
N PRO A 117 28.54 -1.55 -11.96
CA PRO A 117 28.42 -0.19 -12.46
C PRO A 117 27.66 -0.23 -13.78
N GLN A 118 26.61 0.60 -13.89
CA GLN A 118 26.00 0.85 -15.18
C GLN A 118 27.09 1.40 -16.08
N THR A 119 27.48 0.62 -17.08
CA THR A 119 28.33 1.09 -18.17
C THR A 119 27.57 2.25 -18.80
N SER A 120 28.13 3.45 -18.69
CA SER A 120 27.63 4.63 -19.38
C SER A 120 27.47 4.25 -20.85
N ALA A 121 26.25 4.25 -21.35
CA ALA A 121 26.01 4.29 -22.78
C ALA A 121 26.43 5.69 -23.26
N LEU A 122 27.74 5.86 -23.45
CA LEU A 122 28.27 6.79 -24.44
C LEU A 122 28.04 6.10 -25.79
N LEU A 123 27.06 6.60 -26.55
CA LEU A 123 27.07 6.77 -28.01
C LEU A 123 25.85 7.63 -28.38
#